data_AF-A0A0P9HPT8-F1
#
_entry.id   AF-A0A0P9HPT8-F1
#
_cell.length_a   1.000
_cell.length_b   1.000
_cell.length_c   1.000
_cell.angle_alpha   90.00
_cell.angle_beta   90.00
_cell.angle_gamma   90.00
#
_symmetry.space_group_name_H-M   'P 1'
#
loop_
_entity.id
_entity.type
_entity.pdbx_description
1 polymer ?
#
loop_
_entity_poly.entity_id
_entity_poly.type
_entity_poly.pdbx_seq_one_letter_code
_entity_poly.pdbx_strand_id
1 'polypeptide(L)' 'MNKDEAWDMGHKPGNEFRKHQQSAQERGISRKQFLDEHNNPDPYRPELPSSNRSHKGEDLTDDYFGD' A
#
# COMPACT_ATOMS: atom_id res chain seq x y z
N MET A 1 0.63 20.20 10.17
CA MET A 1 1.14 18.85 10.48
C MET A 1 1.64 18.86 11.89
N ASN A 2 0.98 18.11 12.78
CA ASN A 2 1.48 17.89 14.14
C ASN A 2 2.48 16.71 14.09
N LYS A 3 3.67 16.88 14.66
CA LYS A 3 4.72 15.84 14.65
C LYS A 3 4.52 14.80 15.77
N ASP A 4 3.64 15.09 16.72
CA ASP A 4 3.30 14.22 17.86
C ASP A 4 2.07 13.34 17.58
N GLU A 5 1.50 13.42 16.37
CA GLU A 5 0.37 12.58 15.95
C GLU A 5 0.86 11.15 15.70
N ALA A 6 0.07 10.16 16.14
CA ALA A 6 0.39 8.76 15.90
C ALA A 6 0.55 8.53 14.39
N TRP A 7 1.67 7.91 14.00
CA TRP A 7 1.92 7.57 12.61
C TRP A 7 1.02 6.41 12.19
N ASP A 8 0.55 6.45 10.96
CA ASP A 8 -0.13 5.35 10.30
C ASP A 8 0.87 4.58 9.43
N MET A 9 0.65 3.28 9.32
CA MET A 9 1.34 2.44 8.35
C MET A 9 0.83 2.78 6.94
N GLY A 10 1.55 3.65 6.24
CA GLY A 10 1.24 4.02 4.86
C GLY A 10 1.91 3.08 3.85
N HIS A 11 1.38 3.06 2.63
CA HIS A 11 2.00 2.34 1.51
C HIS A 11 2.88 3.28 0.69
N LYS A 12 3.97 2.76 0.13
CA LYS A 12 4.67 3.43 -0.97
C LYS A 12 3.70 3.61 -2.16
N PRO A 13 3.81 4.70 -2.93
CA PRO A 13 2.97 4.90 -4.11
C PRO A 13 2.98 3.64 -5.00
N GLY A 14 1.82 3.18 -5.46
CA GLY A 14 1.72 1.99 -6.29
C GLY A 14 1.68 0.63 -5.55
N ASN A 15 1.89 0.63 -4.23
CA ASN A 15 1.74 -0.56 -3.36
C ASN A 15 0.43 -0.54 -2.54
N GLU A 16 -0.53 0.27 -2.98
CA GLU A 16 -1.83 0.40 -2.32
C GLU A 16 -2.56 -0.94 -2.28
N PHE A 17 -3.26 -1.20 -1.17
CA PHE A 17 -4.02 -2.43 -1.00
C PHE A 17 -5.02 -2.70 -2.14
N ARG A 18 -5.68 -1.66 -2.68
CA ARG A 18 -6.60 -1.78 -3.82
C ARG A 18 -5.91 -2.35 -5.05
N LYS A 19 -4.71 -1.84 -5.37
CA LYS A 19 -3.91 -2.27 -6.51
C LYS A 19 -3.37 -3.68 -6.33
N HIS A 20 -2.93 -4.02 -5.12
CA HIS A 20 -2.53 -5.38 -4.80
C HIS A 20 -3.70 -6.37 -4.97
N GLN A 21 -4.90 -6.02 -4.50
CA GLN A 21 -6.09 -6.86 -4.67
C GLN A 21 -6.44 -7.08 -6.16
N GLN A 22 -6.42 -6.02 -6.96
CA GLN A 22 -6.66 -6.11 -8.40
C GLN A 22 -5.59 -6.97 -9.09
N SER A 23 -4.31 -6.69 -8.81
CA SER A 23 -3.19 -7.46 -9.34
C SER A 23 -3.24 -8.93 -8.93
N ALA A 24 -3.67 -9.24 -7.70
CA ALA A 24 -3.83 -10.61 -7.24
C ALA A 24 -4.91 -11.37 -8.01
N GLN A 25 -6.01 -10.68 -8.35
CA GLN A 25 -7.07 -11.24 -9.19
C GLN A 25 -6.59 -11.46 -10.63
N GLU A 26 -5.86 -10.51 -11.21
CA GLU A 26 -5.30 -10.59 -12.56
C GLU A 26 -4.22 -11.66 -12.70
N ARG A 27 -3.29 -11.74 -11.73
CA ARG A 27 -2.21 -12.73 -11.66
C ARG A 27 -2.70 -14.11 -11.20
N GLY A 28 -3.91 -14.21 -10.66
CA GLY A 28 -4.48 -15.46 -10.14
C GLY A 28 -3.66 -16.07 -8.99
N ILE A 29 -3.04 -15.24 -8.14
CA ILE A 29 -2.17 -15.72 -7.06
C ILE A 29 -2.98 -16.40 -5.95
N SER A 30 -2.33 -17.33 -5.25
CA SER A 30 -2.97 -17.98 -4.09
C SER A 30 -3.13 -17.00 -2.92
N ARG A 31 -4.11 -17.27 -2.04
CA ARG A 31 -4.28 -16.51 -0.78
C ARG A 31 -2.98 -16.46 0.04
N LYS A 32 -2.18 -17.53 0.00
CA LYS A 32 -0.89 -17.58 0.70
C LYS A 32 0.09 -16.56 0.11
N GLN A 33 0.24 -16.52 -1.20
CA GLN A 33 1.10 -15.54 -1.87
C GLN A 33 0.63 -14.10 -1.61
N PHE A 34 -0.68 -13.86 -1.69
CA PHE A 34 -1.23 -12.54 -1.34
C PHE A 34 -0.90 -12.11 0.10
N LEU A 35 -0.98 -13.03 1.06
CA LEU A 35 -0.62 -12.75 2.46
C LEU A 35 0.89 -12.57 2.63
N ASP A 36 1.71 -13.36 1.94
CA ASP A 36 3.17 -13.23 1.99
C ASP A 36 3.60 -11.87 1.39
N GLU A 37 3.03 -11.45 0.25
CA GLU A 37 3.23 -10.12 -0.36
C GLU A 37 2.71 -8.98 0.53
N HIS A 38 1.52 -9.13 1.11
CA HIS A 38 0.92 -8.09 1.97
C HIS A 38 1.66 -7.91 3.31
N ASN A 39 2.20 -8.99 3.87
CA ASN A 39 2.95 -8.96 5.13
C ASN A 39 4.42 -8.54 4.94
N ASN A 40 4.89 -8.37 3.70
CA ASN A 40 6.22 -7.84 3.44
C ASN A 40 6.30 -6.37 3.93
N PRO A 41 7.17 -6.02 4.89
CA PRO A 41 7.29 -4.66 5.39
C PRO A 41 7.93 -3.68 4.38
N ASP A 42 8.63 -4.17 3.37
CA ASP A 42 9.37 -3.35 2.39
C ASP A 42 8.52 -2.30 1.63
N PRO A 43 7.30 -2.61 1.16
CA PRO A 43 6.42 -1.62 0.52
C PRO A 43 5.79 -0.59 1.47
N TYR A 44 6.00 -0.70 2.79
CA TYR A 44 5.40 0.21 3.77
C TYR A 44 6.34 1.36 4.15
N ARG A 45 5.76 2.49 4.54
CA ARG A 45 6.49 3.60 5.16
C ARG A 45 5.64 4.26 6.26
N PRO A 46 6.25 4.75 7.34
CA PRO A 46 5.52 5.54 8.33
C PRO A 46 5.02 6.83 7.68
N GLU A 47 3.70 7.03 7.69
CA GLU A 47 3.06 8.25 7.20
C GLU A 47 2.22 8.89 8.29
N LEU A 48 1.99 10.21 8.18
CA LEU A 48 1.01 10.86 9.04
C LEU A 48 -0.41 10.51 8.55
N PRO A 49 -1.40 10.36 9.44
CA PRO A 49 -2.79 10.08 9.06
C PRO A 49 -3.35 11.10 8.06
N SER A 50 -2.94 12.36 8.18
CA SER A 50 -3.34 13.43 7.26
C SER A 50 -2.83 13.23 5.83
N SER A 51 -1.69 12.56 5.65
CA SER A 51 -1.10 12.29 4.34
C SER A 51 -1.65 11.00 3.73
N ASN A 52 -1.78 9.96 4.57
CA ASN A 52 -2.31 8.66 4.17
C ASN A 52 -3.78 8.76 3.75
N ARG A 53 -4.61 9.47 4.54
CA ARG A 53 -6.07 9.57 4.30
C ARG A 53 -6.47 10.61 3.26
N SER A 54 -5.54 11.44 2.80
CA SER A 54 -5.86 12.47 1.78
C SER A 54 -5.57 12.02 0.36
N HIS A 55 -5.13 10.76 0.14
CA HIS A 55 -4.82 10.20 -1.18
C HIS A 55 -3.79 11.04 -1.99
N LYS A 56 -3.03 11.93 -1.33
CA LYS A 56 -2.15 12.91 -2.00
C LYS A 56 -0.85 12.31 -2.52
N GLY A 57 -0.47 11.14 -1.99
CA GLY A 57 0.72 10.40 -2.38
C GLY A 57 0.41 9.10 -3.12
N GLU A 58 -0.84 8.85 -3.47
CA GLU A 58 -1.22 7.70 -4.28
C GLU A 58 -0.75 7.90 -5.71
N ASP A 59 -0.32 6.81 -6.34
CA ASP A 59 0.02 6.86 -7.75
C ASP A 59 -1.29 6.88 -8.58
N LEU A 60 -1.36 7.78 -9.56
CA LEU A 60 -2.58 7.96 -10.38
C LEU A 60 -2.72 6.86 -11.44
N THR A 61 -1.72 6.00 -11.60
CA THR A 61 -1.79 4.82 -12.45
C THR A 61 -2.49 3.67 -11.73
N ASP A 62 -3.16 2.79 -12.47
CA ASP A 62 -3.77 1.57 -11.92
C ASP A 62 -2.75 0.42 -11.74
N ASP A 63 -1.46 0.67 -11.96
CA ASP A 63 -0.42 -0.35 -11.93
C ASP A 63 0.00 -0.68 -10.50
N TYR A 64 0.12 -1.99 -10.20
CA TYR A 64 0.67 -2.48 -8.94
C TYR A 64 2.18 -2.68 -9.08
N PHE A 65 2.96 -2.05 -8.19
CA PHE A 65 4.43 -2.08 -8.23
C PHE A 65 5.06 -2.98 -7.16
N GLY A 66 4.26 -3.84 -6.52
CA GLY A 66 4.76 -4.83 -5.56
C GLY A 66 5.03 -6.18 -6.22
N ASP A 67 6.12 -6.82 -5.82
CA ASP A 67 6.47 -8.22 -6.11
C ASP A 67 7.03 -8.88 -4.85
#